data_AF-A0A090RW93-F1
#
_entry.id   AF-A0A090RW93-F1
#
_cell.length_a   1.000
_cell.length_b   1.000
_cell.length_c   1.000
_cell.angle_alpha   90.00
_cell.angle_beta   90.00
_cell.angle_gamma   90.00
#
_symmetry.space_group_name_H-M   'P 1'
#
loop_
_entity.id
_entity.type
_entity.pdbx_description
1 polymer ?
#
loop_
_entity_poly.entity_id
_entity_poly.type
_entity_poly.pdbx_seq_one_letter_code
_entity_poly.pdbx_strand_id
1 'polypeptide(L)' 'MQILGWQPIRKTETPVLFLKGADSDYLQADHQQQIQQQFGQVKVHIVANTGHWLHAEKPNEVLRAIRKFI' A
#
# COMPACT_ATOMS: atom_id res chain seq x y z
N MET A 1 1.92 2.16 -16.29
CA MET A 1 1.96 3.47 -15.61
C MET A 1 3.03 3.44 -14.52
N GLN A 2 3.46 4.59 -14.01
CA GLN A 2 4.42 4.67 -12.89
C GLN A 2 3.70 5.20 -11.64
N ILE A 3 4.10 4.74 -10.45
CA ILE A 3 3.66 5.35 -9.20
C ILE A 3 4.13 6.83 -9.19
N LEU A 4 3.20 7.75 -8.91
CA LEU A 4 3.49 9.19 -8.91
C LEU A 4 4.60 9.53 -7.90
N GLY A 5 5.66 10.22 -8.36
CA GLY A 5 6.77 10.65 -7.52
C GLY A 5 7.70 9.54 -7.04
N TRP A 6 7.61 8.34 -7.61
CA TRP A 6 8.42 7.19 -7.20
C TRP A 6 9.90 7.38 -7.54
N GLN A 7 10.73 7.39 -6.50
CA GLN A 7 12.18 7.43 -6.63
C GLN A 7 12.77 6.08 -6.19
N PRO A 8 13.73 5.52 -6.93
CA PRO A 8 14.47 4.34 -6.49
C PRO A 8 15.16 4.56 -5.14
N ILE A 9 14.93 3.65 -4.20
CA ILE A 9 15.68 3.56 -2.94
C ILE A 9 16.50 2.28 -2.91
N ARG A 10 17.49 2.20 -2.01
CA ARG A 10 18.13 0.93 -1.69
C ARG A 10 17.10 -0.01 -1.10
N LYS A 11 17.03 -1.24 -1.63
CA LYS A 11 16.11 -2.26 -1.13
C LYS A 11 16.25 -2.43 0.39
N THR A 12 15.12 -2.42 1.08
CA THR A 12 15.03 -2.61 2.53
C THR A 12 14.32 -3.92 2.87
N GLU A 13 14.77 -4.54 3.96
CA GLU A 13 14.18 -5.75 4.53
C GLU A 13 13.24 -5.43 5.71
N THR A 14 13.08 -4.15 6.06
CA THR A 14 12.08 -3.71 7.02
C THR A 14 10.69 -4.15 6.55
N PRO A 15 9.87 -4.77 7.41
CA PRO A 15 8.48 -5.05 7.07
C PRO A 15 7.74 -3.78 6.64
N VAL A 16 7.03 -3.83 5.52
CA VAL A 16 6.20 -2.72 5.03
C VAL A 16 4.78 -3.18 4.75
N LEU A 17 3.80 -2.41 5.25
CA LEU A 17 2.39 -2.55 4.92
C LEU A 17 1.97 -1.44 3.95
N PHE A 18 1.48 -1.84 2.77
CA PHE A 18 0.76 -0.96 1.86
C PHE A 18 -0.74 -1.09 2.11
N LEU A 19 -1.41 0.03 2.36
CA LEU A 19 -2.87 0.10 2.44
C LEU A 19 -3.41 0.79 1.19
N LYS A 20 -4.30 0.10 0.46
CA LYS A 20 -4.91 0.58 -0.78
C LYS A 20 -6.43 0.57 -0.66
N GLY A 21 -7.10 1.65 -1.04
CA GLY A 21 -8.54 1.62 -1.31
C GLY A 21 -8.83 0.87 -2.61
N ALA A 22 -9.80 -0.05 -2.62
CA ALA A 22 -10.13 -0.86 -3.78
C ALA A 22 -10.41 -0.02 -5.03
N ASP A 23 -11.03 1.14 -4.85
CA ASP A 23 -11.49 2.05 -5.90
C ASP A 23 -10.46 3.16 -6.21
N SER A 24 -9.24 3.03 -5.68
CA SER A 24 -8.12 3.96 -5.92
C SER A 24 -7.14 3.40 -6.95
N ASP A 25 -6.77 4.24 -7.92
CA ASP A 25 -5.81 3.93 -8.98
C ASP A 25 -4.34 4.20 -8.63
N TYR A 26 -4.07 4.66 -7.40
CA TYR A 26 -2.70 5.02 -6.99
C TYR A 26 -1.75 3.81 -6.93
N LEU A 27 -2.30 2.61 -6.74
CA LEU A 27 -1.52 1.39 -6.67
C LEU A 27 -2.18 0.26 -7.47
N GLN A 28 -1.74 0.06 -8.71
CA GLN A 28 -2.27 -0.99 -9.58
C GLN A 28 -1.39 -2.25 -9.53
N ALA A 29 -1.90 -3.36 -10.05
CA ALA A 29 -1.17 -4.63 -10.11
C ALA A 29 0.20 -4.49 -10.82
N ASP A 30 0.26 -3.67 -11.87
CA ASP A 30 1.46 -3.39 -12.64
C ASP A 30 2.58 -2.73 -11.81
N HIS A 31 2.24 -2.12 -10.67
CA HIS A 31 3.22 -1.51 -9.77
C HIS A 31 3.88 -2.53 -8.83
N GLN A 32 3.42 -3.78 -8.80
CA GLN A 32 3.92 -4.81 -7.90
C GLN A 32 5.43 -5.05 -8.06
N GLN A 33 5.93 -5.09 -9.31
CA GLN A 33 7.36 -5.26 -9.55
C GLN A 33 8.18 -4.11 -8.97
N GLN A 34 7.73 -2.86 -9.14
CA GLN A 34 8.44 -1.68 -8.63
C GLN A 34 8.52 -1.68 -7.10
N ILE A 35 7.44 -2.11 -6.42
CA ILE A 35 7.42 -2.29 -4.97
C ILE A 35 8.41 -3.37 -4.53
N GLN A 36 8.38 -4.54 -5.16
CA GLN A 36 9.24 -5.68 -4.78
C GLN A 36 10.73 -5.41 -4.99
N GLN A 37 11.08 -4.50 -5.90
CA GLN A 37 12.46 -4.03 -6.08
C GLN A 37 12.97 -3.23 -4.87
N GLN A 38 12.10 -2.53 -4.15
CA GLN A 38 12.47 -1.66 -3.03
C GLN A 38 12.18 -2.26 -1.65
N PHE A 39 11.19 -3.14 -1.53
CA PHE A 39 10.75 -3.70 -0.26
C PHE A 39 10.77 -5.22 -0.30
N GLY A 40 11.68 -5.83 0.47
CA GLY A 40 11.84 -7.29 0.56
C GLY A 40 10.72 -7.99 1.34
N GLN A 41 10.11 -7.30 2.30
CA GLN A 41 9.05 -7.84 3.15
C GLN A 41 7.79 -6.99 3.06
N VAL A 42 7.01 -7.20 2.00
CA VAL A 42 5.82 -6.38 1.73
C VAL A 42 4.51 -7.14 2.00
N LYS A 43 3.59 -6.48 2.70
CA LYS A 43 2.18 -6.89 2.79
C LYS A 43 1.32 -5.82 2.13
N VAL A 44 0.38 -6.23 1.30
CA VAL A 44 -0.62 -5.33 0.69
C VAL A 44 -1.98 -5.67 1.26
N HIS A 45 -2.67 -4.68 1.80
CA HIS A 45 -4.03 -4.83 2.29
C HIS A 45 -4.97 -3.88 1.54
N ILE A 46 -6.00 -4.44 0.93
CA ILE A 46 -6.97 -3.71 0.12
C ILE A 46 -8.24 -3.50 0.95
N VAL A 47 -8.66 -2.25 1.09
CA VAL A 47 -9.89 -1.86 1.77
C VAL A 47 -10.99 -1.73 0.73
N ALA A 48 -11.98 -2.63 0.77
CA ALA A 48 -13.09 -2.68 -0.18
C ALA A 48 -13.99 -1.45 -0.09
N ASN A 49 -14.63 -1.04 -1.20
CA ASN A 49 -15.57 0.11 -1.29
C ASN A 49 -14.96 1.38 -0.67
N THR A 50 -13.79 1.77 -1.16
CA THR A 50 -13.00 2.86 -0.58
C THR A 50 -12.05 3.42 -1.63
N GLY A 51 -12.05 4.75 -1.76
CA GLY A 51 -11.19 5.49 -2.66
C GLY A 51 -9.81 5.81 -2.08
N HIS A 52 -9.27 6.96 -2.48
CA HIS A 52 -7.93 7.38 -2.07
C HIS A 52 -7.83 7.74 -0.58
N TRP A 53 -8.91 8.24 0.02
CA TRP A 53 -8.91 8.74 1.40
C TRP A 53 -9.39 7.66 2.38
N LEU A 54 -8.82 6.46 2.30
CA LEU A 54 -9.25 5.29 3.07
C LEU A 54 -9.30 5.50 4.59
N HIS A 55 -8.43 6.35 5.13
CA HIS A 55 -8.42 6.68 6.55
C HIS A 55 -9.58 7.60 6.96
N ALA A 56 -10.11 8.41 6.03
CA ALA A 56 -11.31 9.21 6.25
C ALA A 56 -12.59 8.41 5.98
N GLU A 57 -12.58 7.56 4.95
CA GLU A 57 -13.74 6.75 4.55
C GLU A 57 -13.99 5.55 5.48
N LYS A 58 -12.94 4.83 5.88
CA LYS A 58 -13.02 3.62 6.74
C LYS A 58 -11.95 3.61 7.83
N PRO A 59 -11.93 4.59 8.76
CA PRO A 59 -10.90 4.73 9.78
C PRO A 59 -10.68 3.47 10.63
N ASN A 60 -11.76 2.77 10.99
CA ASN A 60 -11.68 1.56 11.82
C ASN A 60 -10.99 0.39 11.10
N GLU A 61 -11.22 0.23 9.80
CA GLU A 61 -10.59 -0.82 9.00
C GLU A 61 -9.10 -0.55 8.83
N VAL A 62 -8.74 0.71 8.55
CA VAL A 62 -7.36 1.18 8.48
C VAL A 62 -6.63 0.91 9.79
N LEU A 63 -7.22 1.32 10.91
CA LEU A 63 -6.63 1.12 12.24
C LEU A 63 -6.47 -0.36 12.57
N ARG A 64 -7.45 -1.20 12.20
CA ARG A 64 -7.36 -2.66 12.39
C ARG A 64 -6.23 -3.26 11.57
N ALA A 65 -6.03 -2.83 10.32
CA ALA A 65 -4.96 -3.32 9.48
C ALA A 65 -3.58 -2.93 10.04
N ILE A 66 -3.43 -1.68 10.51
CA ILE A 66 -2.20 -1.22 11.17
C ILE A 66 -1.92 -2.04 12.44
N ARG A 67 -2.91 -2.22 13.31
CA ARG A 67 -2.77 -3.00 14.55
C ARG A 67 -2.46 -4.48 14.34
N LYS A 68 -2.87 -5.07 13.22
CA LYS A 68 -2.52 -6.45 12.86
C LYS A 68 -1.11 -6.59 12.29
N PHE A 69 -0.50 -5.47 11.90
CA PHE A 69 0.80 -5.44 11.26
C PHE A 69 1.95 -5.23 12.25
N ILE A 70 1.69 -4.45 13.31
CA ILE A 70 2.55 -4.30 14.49
C ILE A 70 2.42 -5.54 15.37
#